data_AF-A0A7T5RFD8-F1
#
_entry.id   AF-A0A7T5RFD8-F1
#
_cell.length_a   1.000
_cell.length_b   1.000
_cell.length_c   1.000
_cell.angle_alpha   90.00
_cell.angle_beta   90.00
_cell.angle_gamma   90.00
#
_symmetry.space_group_name_H-M   'P 1'
#
loop_
_entity.id
_entity.type
_entity.pdbx_description
1 polymer ?
#
loop_
_entity_poly.entity_id
_entity_poly.type
_entity_poly.pdbx_seq_one_letter_code
_entity_poly.pdbx_strand_id
1 'polypeptide(L)' 'MPFIWDYDINELKKTKSGRLLILERMINYGPDKGEKISLSEVKKNWKKLHLDPLKKRLMELLIWGR' A
#
# COMPACT_ATOMS: atom_id res chain seq x y z
N MET A 1 3.66 6.82 17.52
CA MET A 1 4.22 7.37 16.26
C MET A 1 4.28 6.20 15.30
N PRO A 2 3.50 6.17 14.21
CA PRO A 2 3.57 5.04 13.30
C PRO A 2 4.81 5.30 12.44
N PHE A 3 5.94 4.71 12.83
CA PHE A 3 7.09 4.57 11.96
C PHE A 3 6.79 3.38 11.07
N ILE A 4 6.84 3.54 9.75
CA ILE A 4 6.98 2.35 8.91
C ILE A 4 8.43 1.93 9.03
N TRP A 5 8.73 1.15 10.06
CA TRP A 5 10.06 0.69 10.48
C TRP A 5 11.06 1.84 10.71
N ASP A 6 11.52 2.51 9.64
CA ASP A 6 12.58 3.55 9.66
C ASP A 6 12.14 4.93 9.13
N TYR A 7 10.89 5.09 8.68
CA TYR A 7 10.43 6.33 8.03
C TYR A 7 9.39 7.10 8.85
N ASP A 8 9.50 8.44 8.83
CA ASP A 8 8.43 9.31 9.28
C ASP A 8 7.29 9.33 8.25
N ILE A 9 6.17 8.69 8.60
CA ILE A 9 4.97 8.64 7.77
C ILE A 9 4.45 10.03 7.44
N ASN A 10 4.57 11.00 8.36
CA ASN A 10 4.04 12.34 8.15
C ASN A 10 4.81 13.08 7.06
N GLU A 11 6.13 12.86 6.97
CA GLU A 11 6.95 13.38 5.87
C GLU A 11 6.62 12.69 4.55
N LEU A 12 6.47 11.36 4.55
CA LEU A 12 6.10 10.61 3.35
C LEU A 12 4.73 11.04 2.78
N LYS A 13 3.77 11.35 3.66
CA LYS A 13 2.43 11.82 3.26
C LYS A 13 2.45 13.17 2.53
N LYS A 14 3.51 13.98 2.61
CA LYS A 14 3.58 15.27 1.91
C LYS A 14 3.75 15.11 0.41
N THR A 15 4.37 14.02 -0.05
CA THR A 15 4.68 13.80 -1.47
C THR A 15 3.80 12.71 -2.08
N LYS A 16 3.62 12.74 -3.42
CA LYS A 16 2.88 11.69 -4.14
C LYS A 16 3.61 10.35 -4.09
N SER A 17 4.93 10.36 -4.22
CA SER A 17 5.77 9.16 -4.14
C SER A 17 5.75 8.55 -2.75
N GLY A 18 5.81 9.35 -1.69
CA GLY A 18 5.73 8.83 -0.31
C GLY A 18 4.37 8.21 0.02
N ARG A 19 3.26 8.79 -0.46
CA ARG A 19 1.93 8.17 -0.35
C ARG A 19 1.85 6.82 -1.07
N LEU A 20 2.49 6.72 -2.25
CA LEU A 20 2.55 5.47 -3.00
C LEU A 20 3.37 4.40 -2.25
N LEU A 21 4.50 4.79 -1.66
CA LEU A 21 5.34 3.91 -0.84
C LEU A 21 4.60 3.38 0.40
N ILE A 22 3.82 4.24 1.07
CA ILE A 22 2.98 3.82 2.19
C ILE A 22 1.98 2.76 1.71
N LEU A 23 1.28 3.03 0.61
CA LEU A 23 0.27 2.12 0.06
C LEU A 23 0.86 0.76 -0.32
N GLU A 24 2.04 0.76 -0.95
CA GLU A 24 2.79 -0.45 -1.30
C GLU A 24 3.16 -1.27 -0.06
N ARG A 25 3.69 -0.61 0.98
CA ARG A 25 4.09 -1.29 2.21
C ARG A 25 2.90 -1.85 2.98
N MET A 26 1.77 -1.14 3.03
CA MET A 26 0.54 -1.66 3.64
C MET A 26 0.06 -2.95 2.96
N ILE A 27 0.20 -3.07 1.64
CA ILE A 27 -0.22 -4.27 0.91
C ILE A 27 0.79 -5.42 1.12
N ASN A 28 2.09 -5.12 1.07
CA ASN A 28 3.13 -6.15 1.18
C ASN A 28 3.24 -6.72 2.60
N TYR A 29 3.20 -5.86 3.61
CA TYR A 29 3.48 -6.21 5.01
C TYR A 29 2.26 -6.18 5.92
N GLY A 30 1.15 -5.62 5.45
CA GLY A 30 -0.05 -5.41 6.23
C GLY A 30 -0.17 -3.97 6.75
N PRO A 31 -1.39 -3.46 6.92
CA PRO A 31 -1.63 -2.16 7.54
C PRO A 31 -1.43 -2.22 9.06
N ASP A 32 -1.18 -1.06 9.67
CA ASP A 32 -1.16 -0.94 11.12
C ASP A 32 -2.53 -1.28 11.73
N LYS A 33 -2.54 -1.64 13.02
CA LYS A 33 -3.76 -2.06 13.73
C LYS A 33 -4.86 -1.01 13.63
N GLY A 34 -5.97 -1.38 12.97
CA GLY A 34 -7.14 -0.53 12.80
C GLY A 34 -7.12 0.33 11.53
N GLU A 35 -6.03 0.35 10.77
CA GLU A 35 -5.97 1.01 9.48
C GLU A 35 -6.59 0.14 8.37
N LYS A 36 -7.24 0.81 7.41
CA LYS A 36 -7.84 0.17 6.24
C LYS A 36 -7.18 0.70 4.96
N ILE A 37 -6.99 -0.19 4.01
CA ILE A 37 -6.46 0.15 2.69
C ILE A 37 -7.62 0.61 1.80
N SER A 38 -7.49 1.80 1.19
CA SER A 38 -8.49 2.33 0.28
C SER A 38 -8.44 1.62 -1.08
N LEU A 39 -9.50 0.91 -1.44
CA LEU A 39 -9.60 0.18 -2.71
C LEU A 39 -9.46 1.10 -3.94
N SER A 40 -10.02 2.31 -3.87
CA SER A 40 -9.96 3.27 -4.98
C SER A 40 -8.53 3.75 -5.24
N GLU A 41 -7.76 4.00 -4.18
CA GLU A 41 -6.35 4.39 -4.30
C GLU A 41 -5.48 3.24 -4.80
N VAL A 42 -5.76 1.99 -4.38
CA VAL A 42 -5.09 0.80 -4.93
C VAL A 42 -5.34 0.68 -6.44
N LYS A 43 -6.60 0.73 -6.88
CA LYS A 43 -6.95 0.63 -8.31
C LYS A 43 -6.31 1.75 -9.13
N LYS A 44 -6.36 2.98 -8.64
CA LYS A 44 -5.78 4.16 -9.30
C LYS A 44 -4.28 4.05 -9.51
N ASN A 45 -3.57 3.44 -8.56
CA ASN A 45 -2.11 3.36 -8.56
C ASN A 45 -1.57 1.97 -8.93
N TRP A 46 -2.42 1.00 -9.27
CA TRP A 46 -2.05 -0.42 -9.44
C TRP A 46 -0.80 -0.66 -10.30
N LYS A 47 -0.70 0.03 -11.44
CA LYS A 47 0.44 -0.10 -12.37
C LYS A 47 1.77 0.45 -11.83
N LYS A 48 1.74 1.22 -10.74
CA LYS A 48 2.91 1.88 -10.13
C LYS A 48 3.36 1.20 -8.84
N LEU A 49 2.59 0.25 -8.31
CA LEU A 49 2.91 -0.44 -7.05
C LEU A 49 3.89 -1.58 -7.31
N HIS A 50 4.98 -1.62 -6.54
CA HIS A 50 5.94 -2.73 -6.53
C HIS A 50 5.54 -3.73 -5.43
N LEU A 51 4.61 -4.60 -5.78
CA LEU A 51 4.07 -5.60 -4.86
C LEU A 51 4.85 -6.91 -4.93
N ASP A 52 4.97 -7.58 -3.77
CA ASP A 52 5.42 -8.97 -3.73
C ASP A 52 4.54 -9.84 -4.64
N PRO A 53 5.11 -10.75 -5.45
CA PRO A 53 4.34 -11.50 -6.44
C PRO A 53 3.14 -12.26 -5.87
N LEU A 54 3.26 -12.85 -4.68
CA LEU A 54 2.16 -13.60 -4.05
C LEU A 54 1.10 -12.66 -3.51
N LYS A 55 1.50 -11.54 -2.90
CA LYS A 55 0.57 -10.50 -2.43
C LYS A 55 -0.17 -9.88 -3.60
N LYS A 56 0.52 -9.60 -4.70
CA LYS A 56 -0.07 -9.08 -5.93
C LYS A 56 -1.15 -10.02 -6.46
N ARG A 57 -0.83 -11.31 -6.60
CA ARG A 57 -1.78 -12.31 -7.10
C ARG A 57 -3.00 -12.46 -6.19
N LEU A 58 -2.80 -12.47 -4.87
CA LEU A 58 -3.91 -12.48 -3.91
C LEU A 58 -4.80 -11.24 -4.09
N MET A 59 -4.20 -10.06 -4.20
CA MET A 59 -4.96 -8.83 -4.43
C MET A 59 -5.67 -8.82 -5.78
N GLU A 60 -5.10 -9.44 -6.82
CA GLU A 60 -5.76 -9.57 -8.12
C GLU A 60 -7.04 -10.40 -8.03
N LEU A 61 -6.98 -11.50 -7.28
CA LEU A 61 -8.13 -12.32 -6.98
C LEU A 61 -9.19 -11.54 -6.19
N LEU A 62 -8.79 -10.82 -5.14
CA LEU A 62 -9.72 -10.09 -4.28
C LEU A 62 -10.38 -8.89 -4.98
N ILE A 63 -9.65 -8.20 -5.86
CA ILE A 63 -10.11 -6.95 -6.49
C ILE A 63 -10.85 -7.20 -7.80
N TRP A 64 -10.41 -8.20 -8.59
CA TRP A 64 -10.93 -8.47 -9.94
C TRP A 64 -11.42 -9.91 -10.15
N GLY A 65 -11.27 -10.80 -9.17
CA GLY A 65 -11.71 -12.20 -9.29
C GLY A 65 -10.86 -13.03 -10.26
N ARG A 66 -9.57 -12.71 -10.40
CA ARG A 66 -8.64 -13.33 -11.37
C ARG A 66 -7.44 -13.96 -10.71
#